data_AF-A0A9D6WN28-F1
#
_entry.id   AF-A0A9D6WN28-F1
#
_cell.length_a   1.000
_cell.length_b   1.000
_cell.length_c   1.000
_cell.angle_alpha   90.00
_cell.angle_beta   90.00
_cell.angle_gamma   90.00
#
_symmetry.space_group_name_H-M   'P 1'
#
loop_
_entity.id
_entity.type
_entity.pdbx_description
1 polymer ?
#
loop_
_entity_poly.entity_id
_entity_poly.type
_entity_poly.pdbx_seq_one_letter_code
_entity_poly.pdbx_strand_id
1 'polypeptide(L)'
;MAKAKPTAKKSARPVGAKSKPAAKKSARKPVAPKRAVVAKSAPQKEAFTAEYREYLERYDLDGAGRPRLTPAEFDRLDEELLDLLALEAERGLNDEQVIRLQELEYLLLDSE
;
A
#
# COMPACT_ATOMS: atom_id res chain seq x y z
N MET A 1 -30.07 61.36 -24.26
CA MET A 1 -29.75 60.37 -25.29
C MET A 1 -30.28 59.01 -24.79
N ALA A 2 -31.49 58.60 -25.12
CA ALA A 2 -31.97 58.00 -26.38
C ALA A 2 -31.58 56.51 -26.52
N LYS A 3 -32.62 55.63 -26.38
CA LYS A 3 -32.90 54.36 -27.10
C LYS A 3 -31.91 53.18 -26.89
N ALA A 4 -32.28 51.90 -26.91
CA ALA A 4 -33.53 51.14 -26.89
C ALA A 4 -33.16 49.65 -26.61
N LYS A 5 -34.13 48.87 -26.13
CA LYS A 5 -34.13 47.40 -25.91
C LYS A 5 -34.11 46.60 -27.26
N PRO A 6 -34.56 45.33 -27.32
CA PRO A 6 -33.90 44.04 -27.06
C PRO A 6 -34.00 43.10 -28.31
N THR A 7 -33.44 41.89 -28.31
CA THR A 7 -34.07 40.75 -29.03
C THR A 7 -33.56 39.39 -28.57
N ALA A 8 -34.48 38.63 -27.98
CA ALA A 8 -34.45 37.18 -27.90
C ALA A 8 -34.81 36.55 -29.27
N LYS A 9 -34.43 35.28 -29.48
CA LYS A 9 -35.25 34.18 -30.04
C LYS A 9 -34.38 32.90 -30.10
N LYS A 10 -34.77 31.85 -29.38
CA LYS A 10 -35.60 30.71 -29.85
C LYS A 10 -34.92 29.92 -30.98
N SER A 11 -34.93 28.60 -31.06
CA SER A 11 -35.50 27.50 -30.28
C SER A 11 -35.20 26.26 -31.13
N ALA A 12 -34.85 25.12 -30.54
CA ALA A 12 -35.24 23.80 -31.05
C ALA A 12 -34.81 22.70 -30.07
N ARG A 13 -35.75 22.24 -29.24
CA ARG A 13 -35.90 20.81 -28.94
C ARG A 13 -36.67 20.20 -30.12
N PRO A 14 -36.49 18.91 -30.45
CA PRO A 14 -37.46 17.95 -29.93
C PRO A 14 -36.81 16.57 -29.60
N VAL A 15 -37.15 15.95 -28.46
CA VAL A 15 -38.09 14.81 -28.27
C VAL A 15 -37.47 13.41 -28.42
N GLY A 16 -37.82 12.53 -27.48
CA GLY A 16 -37.61 11.08 -27.51
C GLY A 16 -36.33 10.65 -26.80
N ALA A 17 -36.29 9.73 -25.85
CA ALA A 17 -37.28 8.74 -25.46
C ALA A 17 -37.16 8.38 -23.98
N LYS A 18 -38.31 8.06 -23.40
CA LYS A 18 -38.51 7.47 -22.09
C LYS A 18 -37.70 6.17 -21.97
N SER A 19 -37.01 5.97 -20.85
CA SER A 19 -36.77 4.63 -20.29
C SER A 19 -36.57 4.72 -18.77
N LYS A 20 -37.69 4.47 -18.07
CA LYS A 20 -37.92 3.81 -16.77
C LYS A 20 -36.81 3.83 -15.68
N PRO A 21 -37.16 4.17 -14.42
CA PRO A 21 -36.31 3.88 -13.26
C PRO A 21 -36.51 2.41 -12.87
N ALA A 22 -35.53 1.56 -13.14
CA ALA A 22 -35.48 0.22 -12.58
C ALA A 22 -34.64 0.26 -11.31
N ALA A 23 -35.27 0.65 -10.20
CA ALA A 23 -34.83 0.21 -8.89
C ALA A 23 -34.97 -1.31 -8.83
N LYS A 24 -33.87 -2.05 -8.72
CA LYS A 24 -33.85 -3.40 -8.15
C LYS A 24 -32.43 -3.80 -7.76
N LYS A 25 -32.23 -3.72 -6.44
CA LYS A 25 -31.47 -4.65 -5.59
C LYS A 25 -29.97 -4.72 -5.83
N SER A 26 -29.27 -4.00 -4.95
CA SER A 26 -28.02 -4.40 -4.33
C SER A 26 -27.98 -5.92 -4.09
N ALA A 27 -27.28 -6.64 -4.95
CA ALA A 27 -26.72 -7.94 -4.61
C ALA A 27 -25.32 -7.69 -4.03
N ARG A 28 -25.29 -7.28 -2.75
CA ARG A 28 -24.11 -7.52 -1.92
C ARG A 28 -23.91 -9.05 -1.93
N LYS A 29 -22.90 -9.53 -2.63
CA LYS A 29 -22.33 -10.84 -2.32
C LYS A 29 -21.41 -10.61 -1.11
N PRO A 30 -21.75 -11.09 0.10
CA PRO A 30 -20.75 -11.24 1.15
C PRO A 30 -19.93 -12.47 0.77
N VAL A 31 -18.91 -12.30 -0.06
CA VAL A 31 -17.88 -13.34 -0.14
C VAL A 31 -16.87 -12.97 0.92
N ALA A 32 -17.06 -13.61 2.08
CA ALA A 32 -16.19 -13.55 3.23
C ALA A 32 -14.71 -13.59 2.81
N PRO A 33 -13.81 -12.91 3.55
CA PRO A 33 -12.38 -13.03 3.30
C PRO A 33 -12.02 -14.50 3.43
N LYS A 34 -11.52 -15.11 2.35
CA LYS A 34 -10.80 -16.38 2.45
C LYS A 34 -9.47 -16.08 3.12
N ARG A 35 -9.55 -15.90 4.44
CA ARG A 35 -8.43 -16.05 5.36
C ARG A 35 -8.15 -17.55 5.42
N ALA A 36 -7.26 -18.00 4.56
CA ALA A 36 -6.50 -19.23 4.70
C ALA A 36 -5.04 -18.77 4.62
N VAL A 37 -4.38 -18.37 5.71
CA VAL A 37 -3.83 -19.26 6.75
C VAL A 37 -3.62 -20.68 6.27
N VAL A 38 -2.77 -20.85 5.25
CA VAL A 38 -1.89 -22.01 5.13
C VAL A 38 -0.53 -21.52 4.61
N ALA A 39 0.27 -20.93 5.50
CA ALA A 39 1.73 -20.95 5.37
C ALA A 39 2.24 -21.99 6.37
N LYS A 40 1.95 -23.26 6.08
CA LYS A 40 2.60 -24.40 6.75
C LYS A 40 2.92 -25.42 5.66
N SER A 41 4.19 -25.79 5.62
CA SER A 41 4.91 -26.66 4.66
C SER A 41 5.76 -25.82 3.69
N ALA A 42 7.08 -25.81 3.74
CA ALA A 42 8.01 -26.90 4.06
C ALA A 42 9.29 -26.38 4.73
N PRO A 43 10.03 -27.22 5.48
CA PRO A 43 11.42 -26.95 5.82
C PRO A 43 12.26 -27.17 4.55
N GLN A 44 12.13 -26.27 3.58
CA GLN A 44 13.19 -26.14 2.61
C GLN A 44 14.35 -25.56 3.41
N LYS A 45 15.37 -26.39 3.63
CA LYS A 45 16.71 -25.94 4.00
C LYS A 45 17.29 -25.16 2.81
N GLU A 46 16.60 -24.13 2.35
CA GLU A 46 17.28 -23.05 1.65
C GLU A 46 18.25 -22.52 2.69
N ALA A 47 19.53 -22.49 2.33
CA ALA A 47 20.57 -21.93 3.18
C ALA A 47 20.33 -20.43 3.23
N PHE A 48 19.31 -20.01 3.98
CA PHE A 48 19.05 -18.61 4.26
C PHE A 48 20.30 -18.02 4.91
N THR A 49 20.55 -16.75 4.59
CA THR A 49 21.57 -15.91 5.22
C THR A 49 21.39 -15.93 6.74
N ALA A 50 22.48 -15.72 7.49
CA ALA A 50 22.41 -15.76 8.95
C ALA A 50 21.48 -14.66 9.48
N GLU A 51 21.53 -13.52 8.79
CA GLU A 51 20.77 -12.30 9.03
C GLU A 51 19.27 -12.53 8.87
N TYR A 52 18.84 -13.22 7.79
CA TYR A 52 17.42 -13.53 7.60
C TYR A 52 16.92 -14.57 8.63
N ARG A 53 17.77 -15.50 9.09
CA ARG A 53 17.39 -16.42 10.17
C ARG A 53 17.19 -15.69 11.49
N GLU A 54 18.09 -14.79 11.82
CA GLU A 54 17.99 -13.96 13.00
C GLU A 54 16.73 -13.07 12.96
N TYR A 55 16.42 -12.50 11.80
CA TYR A 55 15.16 -11.81 11.56
C TYR A 55 13.94 -12.70 11.84
N LEU A 56 13.94 -13.95 11.36
CA LEU A 56 12.85 -14.89 11.61
C LEU A 56 12.73 -15.26 13.09
N GLU A 57 13.84 -15.42 13.80
CA GLU A 57 13.83 -15.68 15.24
C GLU A 57 13.24 -14.49 16.00
N ARG A 58 13.64 -13.25 15.68
CA ARG A 58 13.02 -12.03 16.24
C ARG A 58 11.53 -11.94 15.91
N TYR A 59 11.16 -12.23 14.67
CA TYR A 59 9.77 -12.23 14.23
C TYR A 59 8.91 -13.24 15.03
N ASP A 60 9.44 -14.42 15.31
CA ASP A 60 8.73 -15.46 16.06
C ASP A 60 8.61 -15.11 17.57
N LEU A 61 9.55 -14.32 18.12
CA LEU A 61 9.51 -13.83 19.50
C LEU A 61 8.55 -12.64 19.69
N ASP A 62 8.70 -11.60 18.86
CA ASP A 62 8.08 -10.28 19.10
C ASP A 62 7.37 -9.69 17.86
N GLY A 63 7.24 -10.44 16.77
CA GLY A 63 6.65 -10.00 15.50
C GLY A 63 5.13 -9.73 15.54
N ALA A 64 4.52 -9.59 16.71
CA ALA A 64 3.11 -9.27 16.89
C ALA A 64 2.78 -7.87 16.35
N GLY A 65 2.42 -7.80 15.07
CA GLY A 65 2.04 -6.55 14.38
C GLY A 65 2.86 -6.25 13.13
N ARG A 66 3.93 -7.01 12.86
CA ARG A 66 4.77 -6.83 11.67
C ARG A 66 4.42 -7.85 10.57
N PRO A 67 4.46 -7.47 9.28
CA PRO A 67 4.34 -8.44 8.20
C PRO A 67 5.59 -9.33 8.16
N ARG A 68 5.38 -10.64 7.98
CA ARG A 68 6.50 -11.55 7.73
C ARG A 68 7.03 -11.33 6.33
N LEU A 69 8.30 -10.96 6.23
CA LEU A 69 8.99 -10.77 4.96
C LEU A 69 9.42 -12.12 4.37
N THR A 70 9.46 -12.20 3.05
CA THR A 70 10.18 -13.26 2.33
C THR A 70 11.69 -12.96 2.31
N PRO A 71 12.57 -13.95 2.02
CA PRO A 71 14.02 -13.71 1.99
C PRO A 71 14.40 -12.60 1.01
N ALA A 72 13.81 -12.61 -0.19
CA ALA A 72 14.11 -11.62 -1.21
C ALA A 72 13.59 -10.21 -0.86
N GLU A 73 12.52 -10.11 -0.06
CA GLU A 73 12.05 -8.81 0.45
C GLU A 73 12.96 -8.32 1.57
N PHE A 74 13.39 -9.21 2.45
CA PHE A 74 14.37 -8.89 3.50
C PHE A 74 15.66 -8.34 2.90
N ASP A 75 16.28 -9.07 1.96
CA ASP A 75 17.55 -8.65 1.35
C ASP A 75 17.45 -7.26 0.70
N ARG A 76 16.34 -6.98 0.00
CA ARG A 76 16.13 -5.66 -0.62
C ARG A 76 15.97 -4.54 0.40
N LEU A 77 15.25 -4.80 1.49
CA LEU A 77 15.01 -3.80 2.54
C LEU A 77 16.27 -3.59 3.38
N ASP A 78 17.08 -4.65 3.57
CA ASP A 78 18.38 -4.60 4.24
C ASP A 78 19.39 -3.77 3.42
N GLU A 79 19.47 -4.00 2.11
CA GLU A 79 20.25 -3.17 1.19
C GLU A 79 19.78 -1.69 1.23
N GLU A 80 18.46 -1.45 1.19
CA GLU A 80 17.90 -0.10 1.29
C GLU A 80 18.26 0.59 2.62
N LEU A 81 18.24 -0.15 3.72
CA LEU A 81 18.63 0.34 5.05
C LEU A 81 20.11 0.74 5.05
N LEU A 82 20.99 -0.12 4.54
CA LEU A 82 22.43 0.16 4.45
C LEU A 82 22.71 1.39 3.56
N ASP A 83 22.01 1.52 2.44
CA ASP A 83 22.12 2.67 1.56
C ASP A 83 21.71 3.97 2.27
N LEU A 84 20.61 3.96 3.04
CA LEU A 84 20.18 5.13 3.81
C LEU A 84 21.17 5.48 4.93
N LEU A 85 21.71 4.50 5.65
CA LEU A 85 22.72 4.74 6.69
C LEU A 85 24.02 5.31 6.10
N ALA A 86 24.46 4.80 4.95
CA ALA A 86 25.60 5.36 4.22
C ALA A 86 25.32 6.81 3.81
N LEU A 87 24.09 7.09 3.36
CA LEU A 87 23.66 8.42 2.96
C LEU A 87 23.63 9.41 4.11
N GLU A 88 23.15 8.98 5.28
CA GLU A 88 23.14 9.77 6.50
C GLU A 88 24.55 10.21 6.88
N ALA A 89 25.51 9.29 6.82
CA ALA A 89 26.92 9.55 7.15
C ALA A 89 27.60 10.52 6.16
N GLU A 90 27.24 10.46 4.87
CA GLU A 90 27.86 11.29 3.84
C GLU A 90 27.28 12.70 3.74
N ARG A 91 25.96 12.82 3.72
CA ARG A 91 25.26 14.06 3.35
C ARG A 91 24.03 14.39 4.18
N GLY A 92 23.68 13.53 5.14
CA GLY A 92 22.44 13.62 5.90
C GLY A 92 21.21 13.17 5.11
N LEU A 93 20.15 12.83 5.85
CA LEU A 93 18.87 12.38 5.30
C LEU A 93 17.86 13.53 5.22
N ASN A 94 17.01 13.49 4.20
CA ASN A 94 15.82 14.33 4.15
C ASN A 94 14.68 13.73 4.99
N ASP A 95 13.63 14.51 5.28
CA ASP A 95 12.54 14.07 6.15
C ASP A 95 11.88 12.75 5.69
N GLU A 96 11.71 12.58 4.38
CA GLU A 96 11.14 11.35 3.81
C GLU A 96 12.05 10.14 4.01
N GLN A 97 13.37 10.32 3.86
CA GLN A 97 14.38 9.29 4.09
C GLN A 97 14.52 8.95 5.56
N VAL A 98 14.37 9.92 6.47
CA VAL A 98 14.36 9.68 7.92
C VAL A 98 13.16 8.82 8.30
N ILE A 99 11.96 9.16 7.78
CA ILE A 99 10.76 8.34 8.00
C ILE A 99 10.99 6.93 7.45
N ARG A 100 11.54 6.83 6.24
CA ARG A 100 11.82 5.55 5.60
C ARG A 100 12.84 4.72 6.39
N LEU A 101 13.89 5.35 6.91
CA LEU A 101 14.88 4.71 7.76
C LEU A 101 14.21 4.13 9.01
N GLN A 102 13.38 4.91 9.71
CA GLN A 102 12.64 4.43 10.89
C GLN A 102 11.67 3.28 10.55
N GLU A 103 11.01 3.31 9.39
CA GLU A 103 10.18 2.18 8.94
C GLU A 103 11.01 0.91 8.71
N LEU A 104 12.18 1.04 8.06
CA LEU A 104 13.07 -0.09 7.79
C LEU A 104 13.65 -0.64 9.09
N GLU A 105 14.09 0.23 10.00
CA GLU A 105 14.53 -0.15 11.34
C GLU A 105 13.39 -0.88 12.06
N TYR A 106 12.16 -0.35 12.05
CA TYR A 106 11.02 -1.04 12.65
C TYR A 106 10.67 -2.37 11.96
N LEU A 107 10.93 -2.55 10.68
CA LEU A 107 10.62 -3.81 10.00
C LEU A 107 11.70 -4.87 10.20
N LEU A 108 12.97 -4.47 10.19
CA LEU A 108 14.12 -5.36 10.13
C LEU A 108 14.80 -5.53 11.48
N LEU A 109 14.87 -4.45 12.25
CA LEU A 109 15.51 -4.36 13.55
C LEU A 109 14.41 -4.22 14.61
N ASP A 110 14.69 -4.59 15.85
CA ASP A 110 13.72 -4.28 16.90
C ASP A 110 13.93 -2.82 17.31
N SER A 111 12.91 -1.98 17.11
CA SER A 111 12.93 -0.61 17.62
C SER A 111 12.57 -0.65 19.10
N GLU A 112 13.55 -0.86 19.98
CA GLU A 112 13.39 -0.63 21.43
C GLU A 112 13.27 0.86 21.78
#